data_AF-A0A417IST9-F1
#
_entry.id   AF-A0A417IST9-F1
#
_cell.length_a   1.000
_cell.length_b   1.000
_cell.length_c   1.000
_cell.angle_alpha   90.00
_cell.angle_beta   90.00
_cell.angle_gamma   90.00
#
_symmetry.space_group_name_H-M   'P 1'
#
loop_
_entity.id
_entity.type
_entity.pdbx_description
1 polymer ?
#
loop_
_entity_poly.entity_id
_entity_poly.type
_entity_poly.pdbx_seq_one_letter_code
_entity_poly.pdbx_strand_id
1 'polypeptide(L)'
;MKLKKVLSICKTNGLYYLYDRIDRSGEITQWLGDGYALYPLDGLPILDEESFCAVFDITGKQREKILFRHERLPEHLNVEDVAAGDKLVREYETTFINGGLRLKPLKTNNGVMFIRSLYLSPLEDVIDMVQFYERTTPQGGSYIVAKAGFLTAAVIMPYVISKKFADELEELSYQCRHFLNTRSAFTTPAAEDEEDPDENQTTAFDAETAEVQE
;
A
#
# COMPACT_ATOMS: atom_id res chain seq x y z
N MET A 1 7.39 -12.14 6.28
CA MET A 1 6.59 -11.35 7.26
C MET A 1 7.17 -11.54 8.66
N LYS A 2 7.18 -10.51 9.52
CA LYS A 2 7.66 -10.56 10.90
C LYS A 2 6.53 -10.83 11.89
N LEU A 3 6.41 -12.07 12.36
CA LEU A 3 5.38 -12.50 13.29
C LEU A 3 5.32 -11.67 14.59
N LYS A 4 6.48 -11.28 15.15
CA LYS A 4 6.55 -10.42 16.34
C LYS A 4 5.81 -9.08 16.17
N LYS A 5 5.82 -8.51 14.95
CA LYS A 5 5.11 -7.25 14.65
C LYS A 5 3.61 -7.48 14.58
N VAL A 6 3.16 -8.60 13.99
CA VAL A 6 1.74 -8.98 13.98
C VAL A 6 1.19 -9.12 15.40
N LEU A 7 1.92 -9.83 16.28
CA LEU A 7 1.57 -9.97 17.69
C LEU A 7 1.53 -8.62 18.42
N SER A 8 2.47 -7.72 18.12
CA SER A 8 2.47 -6.37 18.68
C SER A 8 1.24 -5.56 18.28
N ILE A 9 0.79 -5.70 17.02
CA ILE A 9 -0.43 -5.05 16.53
C ILE A 9 -1.65 -5.57 17.29
N CYS A 10 -1.81 -6.90 17.35
CA CYS A 10 -2.92 -7.55 18.07
C CYS A 10 -2.93 -7.15 19.56
N LYS A 11 -1.75 -7.18 20.20
CA LYS A 11 -1.57 -6.77 21.60
C LYS A 11 -1.97 -5.32 21.86
N THR A 12 -1.59 -4.41 20.95
CA THR A 12 -1.87 -2.98 21.10
C THR A 12 -3.38 -2.72 21.07
N ASN A 13 -4.10 -3.43 20.21
CA ASN A 13 -5.55 -3.27 20.07
C ASN A 13 -6.34 -4.16 21.06
N GLY A 14 -5.69 -5.13 21.70
CA GLY A 14 -6.35 -6.12 22.57
C GLY A 14 -7.22 -7.10 21.79
N LEU A 15 -7.00 -7.24 20.49
CA LEU A 15 -7.82 -8.02 19.56
C LEU A 15 -6.95 -9.07 18.87
N TYR A 16 -7.34 -10.33 19.00
CA TYR A 16 -6.68 -11.48 18.38
C TYR A 16 -7.73 -12.30 17.65
N TYR A 17 -7.69 -12.25 16.32
CA TYR A 17 -8.53 -13.06 15.45
C TYR A 17 -7.63 -14.08 14.76
N LEU A 18 -7.77 -15.34 15.18
CA LEU A 18 -7.16 -16.49 14.54
C LEU A 18 -8.19 -17.11 13.60
N TYR A 19 -7.87 -17.15 12.31
CA TYR A 19 -8.75 -17.69 11.28
C TYR A 19 -8.18 -18.93 10.64
N ASP A 20 -9.00 -19.96 10.55
CA ASP A 20 -8.71 -21.15 9.76
C ASP A 20 -9.26 -21.00 8.34
N ARG A 21 -8.39 -21.06 7.34
CA ARG A 21 -8.77 -21.29 5.94
C ARG A 21 -8.55 -22.77 5.63
N ILE A 22 -9.64 -23.44 5.31
CA ILE A 22 -9.64 -24.82 4.81
C ILE A 22 -9.81 -24.74 3.30
N ASP A 23 -8.80 -25.22 2.58
CA ASP A 23 -8.83 -25.24 1.12
C ASP A 23 -9.67 -26.43 0.58
N ARG A 24 -9.69 -26.61 -0.74
CA ARG A 24 -10.47 -27.70 -1.39
C ARG A 24 -9.90 -29.09 -1.10
N SER A 25 -8.61 -29.19 -0.78
CA SER A 25 -7.95 -30.45 -0.44
C SER A 25 -8.16 -30.84 1.03
N GLY A 26 -8.67 -29.91 1.84
CA GLY A 26 -8.81 -30.06 3.28
C GLY A 26 -7.58 -29.57 4.06
N GLU A 27 -6.59 -28.98 3.39
CA GLU A 27 -5.43 -28.38 4.03
C GLU A 27 -5.86 -27.12 4.79
N ILE A 28 -5.37 -27.00 6.03
CA ILE A 28 -5.64 -25.85 6.90
C ILE A 28 -4.45 -24.91 6.83
N THR A 29 -4.73 -23.65 6.48
CA THR A 29 -3.79 -22.53 6.64
C THR A 29 -4.38 -21.56 7.65
N GLN A 30 -3.54 -20.97 8.50
CA GLN A 30 -3.99 -20.07 9.56
C GLN A 30 -3.58 -18.63 9.32
N TRP A 31 -4.45 -17.71 9.72
CA TRP A 31 -4.26 -16.28 9.58
C TRP A 31 -4.50 -15.58 10.90
N LEU A 32 -3.66 -14.61 11.25
CA LEU A 32 -3.78 -13.83 12.47
C LEU A 32 -4.01 -12.36 12.16
N GLY A 33 -4.89 -11.72 12.91
CA GLY A 33 -5.19 -10.30 12.76
C GLY A 33 -5.84 -9.65 13.97
N ASP A 34 -6.06 -8.34 13.84
CA ASP A 34 -6.74 -7.50 14.84
C ASP A 34 -8.14 -7.06 14.38
N GLY A 35 -8.64 -7.64 13.28
CA GLY A 35 -9.90 -7.27 12.62
C GLY A 35 -9.75 -6.20 11.53
N TYR A 36 -8.60 -5.54 11.41
CA TYR A 36 -8.31 -4.54 10.37
C TYR A 36 -7.18 -4.97 9.43
N ALA A 37 -6.33 -5.90 9.85
CA ALA A 37 -5.40 -6.58 8.96
C ALA A 37 -5.25 -8.05 9.33
N LEU A 38 -4.91 -8.88 8.36
CA LEU A 38 -4.70 -10.32 8.47
C LEU A 38 -3.38 -10.72 7.82
N TYR A 39 -2.65 -11.61 8.47
CA TYR A 39 -1.34 -12.10 8.04
C TYR A 39 -1.28 -13.63 8.14
N PRO A 40 -0.66 -14.32 7.18
CA PRO A 40 -0.55 -15.78 7.23
C PRO A 40 0.39 -16.21 8.37
N LEU A 41 0.07 -17.31 9.05
CA LEU A 41 0.89 -17.93 10.09
C LEU A 41 1.76 -19.05 9.52
N ASP A 42 2.58 -18.71 8.53
CA ASP A 42 3.42 -19.69 7.83
C ASP A 42 4.47 -20.32 8.76
N GLY A 43 4.63 -21.64 8.64
CA GLY A 43 5.65 -22.40 9.38
C GLY A 43 5.33 -22.69 10.85
N LEU A 44 4.10 -22.39 11.30
CA LEU A 44 3.60 -22.80 12.62
C LEU A 44 2.72 -24.04 12.51
N PRO A 45 2.64 -24.87 13.58
CA PRO A 45 1.58 -25.88 13.67
C PRO A 45 0.21 -25.20 13.69
N ILE A 46 -0.85 -25.95 13.40
CA ILE A 46 -2.22 -25.46 13.58
C ILE A 46 -2.45 -25.22 15.07
N LEU A 47 -2.80 -23.98 15.41
CA LEU A 47 -3.02 -23.51 16.77
C LEU A 47 -4.52 -23.38 17.04
N ASP A 48 -4.91 -23.75 18.24
CA ASP A 48 -6.13 -23.29 18.89
C ASP A 48 -5.79 -22.20 19.91
N GLU A 49 -6.78 -21.71 20.66
CA GLU A 49 -6.55 -20.67 21.66
C GLU A 49 -5.53 -21.06 22.74
N GLU A 50 -5.59 -22.30 23.25
CA GLU A 50 -4.73 -22.75 24.34
C GLU A 50 -3.28 -22.89 23.87
N SER A 51 -3.07 -23.59 22.76
CA SER A 51 -1.76 -23.75 22.14
C SER A 51 -1.20 -22.43 21.63
N PHE A 52 -2.03 -21.52 21.11
CA PHE A 52 -1.61 -20.17 20.74
C PHE A 52 -1.08 -19.41 21.95
N CYS A 53 -1.83 -19.42 23.07
CA CYS A 53 -1.39 -18.76 24.30
C CYS A 53 -0.08 -19.34 24.82
N ALA A 54 0.09 -20.66 24.76
CA ALA A 54 1.33 -21.32 25.16
C ALA A 54 2.52 -20.94 24.25
N VAL A 55 2.34 -20.99 22.93
CA VAL A 55 3.41 -20.68 21.95
C VAL A 55 3.88 -19.22 22.04
N PHE A 56 2.97 -18.31 22.37
CA PHE A 56 3.26 -16.88 22.43
C PHE A 56 3.40 -16.32 23.86
N ASP A 57 3.57 -17.19 24.85
CA ASP A 57 3.74 -16.85 26.27
C ASP A 57 2.66 -15.87 26.79
N ILE A 58 1.41 -16.03 26.34
CA ILE A 58 0.27 -15.24 26.81
C ILE A 58 -0.20 -15.82 28.14
N THR A 59 0.16 -15.15 29.23
CA THR A 59 -0.25 -15.54 30.58
C THR A 59 -1.77 -15.46 30.76
N GLY A 60 -2.35 -16.23 31.69
CA GLY A 60 -3.80 -16.15 32.00
C GLY A 60 -4.28 -14.73 32.31
N LYS A 61 -3.50 -13.95 33.06
CA LYS A 61 -3.79 -12.53 33.36
C LYS A 61 -3.80 -11.63 32.13
N GLN A 62 -3.00 -11.93 31.10
CA GLN A 62 -3.03 -11.20 29.84
C GLN A 62 -4.21 -11.66 29.00
N ARG A 63 -4.49 -12.97 28.97
CA ARG A 63 -5.59 -13.57 28.23
C ARG A 63 -6.96 -13.00 28.65
N GLU A 64 -7.16 -12.78 29.94
CA GLU A 64 -8.38 -12.16 30.49
C GLU A 64 -8.64 -10.71 30.01
N LYS A 65 -7.60 -10.02 29.51
CA LYS A 65 -7.68 -8.60 29.09
C LYS A 65 -7.82 -8.43 27.58
N ILE A 66 -7.76 -9.52 26.82
CA ILE A 66 -7.82 -9.48 25.37
C ILE A 66 -9.09 -10.19 24.88
N LEU A 67 -9.61 -9.74 23.74
CA LEU A 67 -10.57 -10.51 22.97
C LEU A 67 -9.78 -11.45 22.06
N PHE A 68 -9.90 -12.75 22.31
CA PHE A 68 -9.41 -13.78 21.41
C PHE A 68 -10.61 -14.43 20.73
N ARG A 69 -10.54 -14.59 19.40
CA ARG A 69 -11.51 -15.34 18.60
C ARG A 69 -10.79 -16.28 17.69
N HIS A 70 -11.22 -17.54 17.71
CA HIS A 70 -10.80 -18.56 16.75
C HIS A 70 -12.01 -18.97 15.94
N GLU A 71 -12.00 -18.65 14.65
CA GLU A 71 -13.14 -18.85 13.76
C GLU A 71 -12.66 -19.31 12.38
N ARG A 72 -13.59 -19.74 11.52
CA ARG A 72 -13.27 -19.96 10.10
C ARG A 72 -13.06 -18.62 9.41
N LEU A 73 -12.13 -18.55 8.45
CA LEU A 73 -11.93 -17.36 7.62
C LEU A 73 -13.27 -16.94 6.99
N PRO A 74 -13.67 -15.65 7.10
CA PRO A 74 -14.93 -15.19 6.55
C PRO A 74 -15.01 -15.40 5.04
N GLU A 75 -16.10 -16.00 4.55
CA GLU A 75 -16.27 -16.36 3.13
C GLU A 75 -16.18 -15.18 2.15
N HIS A 76 -16.45 -13.96 2.64
CA HIS A 76 -16.40 -12.74 1.84
C HIS A 76 -14.97 -12.21 1.65
N LEU A 77 -13.99 -12.70 2.41
CA LEU A 77 -12.58 -12.33 2.28
C LEU A 77 -11.82 -13.42 1.51
N ASN A 78 -11.17 -12.99 0.42
CA ASN A 78 -10.30 -13.85 -0.37
C ASN A 78 -8.85 -13.56 0.00
N VAL A 79 -8.17 -14.54 0.60
CA VAL A 79 -6.75 -14.48 0.97
C VAL A 79 -5.84 -15.28 0.02
N GLU A 80 -6.39 -15.85 -1.06
CA GLU A 80 -5.65 -16.64 -2.04
C GLU A 80 -4.54 -15.82 -2.70
N ASP A 81 -3.43 -16.48 -3.03
CA ASP A 81 -2.31 -15.90 -3.77
C ASP A 81 -2.72 -15.42 -5.16
N VAL A 82 -3.68 -16.10 -5.79
CA VAL A 82 -4.21 -15.74 -7.11
C VAL A 82 -5.71 -15.47 -7.02
N ALA A 83 -6.13 -14.26 -7.40
CA ALA A 83 -7.54 -13.92 -7.51
C ALA A 83 -7.83 -13.20 -8.83
N ALA A 84 -8.86 -13.65 -9.55
CA ALA A 84 -9.29 -13.02 -10.81
C ALA A 84 -9.72 -11.54 -10.63
N GLY A 85 -10.07 -11.14 -9.41
CA GLY A 85 -10.46 -9.77 -9.06
C GLY A 85 -9.32 -8.84 -8.66
N ASP A 86 -8.05 -9.27 -8.77
CA ASP A 86 -6.90 -8.45 -8.41
C ASP A 86 -6.76 -7.24 -9.32
N LYS A 87 -6.89 -6.04 -8.74
CA LYS A 87 -6.66 -4.77 -9.43
C LYS A 87 -5.42 -4.11 -8.85
N LEU A 88 -4.36 -3.96 -9.65
CA LEU A 88 -3.13 -3.32 -9.18
C LEU A 88 -3.42 -1.87 -8.73
N VAL A 89 -2.91 -1.53 -7.55
CA VAL A 89 -3.09 -0.22 -6.91
C VAL A 89 -1.78 0.54 -6.98
N ARG A 90 -1.84 1.84 -7.28
CA ARG A 90 -0.65 2.70 -7.26
C ARG A 90 -0.53 3.40 -5.92
N GLU A 91 0.69 3.48 -5.42
CA GLU A 91 0.99 4.21 -4.19
C GLU A 91 1.17 5.70 -4.47
N TYR A 92 0.78 6.52 -3.50
CA TYR A 92 1.28 7.89 -3.42
C TYR A 92 2.56 7.90 -2.60
N GLU A 93 3.48 8.80 -2.96
CA GLU A 93 4.68 9.08 -2.16
C GLU A 93 4.32 9.77 -0.84
N THR A 94 3.25 10.55 -0.84
CA THR A 94 2.78 11.29 0.34
C THR A 94 2.17 10.35 1.36
N THR A 95 2.45 10.62 2.63
CA THR A 95 1.81 9.97 3.78
C THR A 95 1.22 11.06 4.67
N PHE A 96 0.04 10.81 5.23
CA PHE A 96 -0.67 11.76 6.09
C PHE A 96 -0.67 11.29 7.54
N ILE A 97 -0.74 12.22 8.48
CA ILE A 97 -1.01 11.93 9.89
C ILE A 97 -2.35 12.56 10.24
N ASN A 98 -3.32 11.73 10.64
CA ASN A 98 -4.65 12.19 11.05
C ASN A 98 -5.01 11.53 12.39
N GLY A 99 -5.33 12.33 13.41
CA GLY A 99 -5.64 11.81 14.74
C GLY A 99 -4.52 10.95 15.35
N GLY A 100 -3.26 11.24 15.03
CA GLY A 100 -2.09 10.44 15.44
C GLY A 100 -1.88 9.15 14.63
N LEU A 101 -2.75 8.84 13.68
CA LEU A 101 -2.61 7.68 12.80
C LEU A 101 -1.86 8.07 11.52
N ARG A 102 -0.80 7.33 11.22
CA ARG A 102 -0.11 7.43 9.93
C ARG A 102 -0.90 6.69 8.86
N LEU A 103 -1.36 7.41 7.85
CA LEU A 103 -2.20 6.94 6.76
C LEU A 103 -1.45 7.00 5.43
N LYS A 104 -1.43 5.88 4.72
CA LYS A 104 -0.89 5.78 3.37
C LYS A 104 -2.06 5.82 2.37
N PRO A 105 -2.11 6.84 1.50
CA PRO A 105 -3.07 6.88 0.41
C PRO A 105 -2.63 5.95 -0.71
N LEU A 106 -3.62 5.36 -1.34
CA LEU A 106 -3.51 4.41 -2.42
C LEU A 106 -4.49 4.82 -3.53
N LYS A 107 -4.00 4.96 -4.76
CA LYS A 107 -4.82 5.27 -5.92
C LYS A 107 -5.47 3.99 -6.44
N THR A 108 -6.78 3.91 -6.28
CA THR A 108 -7.60 2.80 -6.74
C THR A 108 -8.42 3.22 -7.96
N ASN A 109 -9.14 2.28 -8.57
CA ASN A 109 -10.02 2.60 -9.71
C ASN A 109 -11.22 3.47 -9.31
N ASN A 110 -11.57 3.48 -8.01
CA ASN A 110 -12.69 4.24 -7.46
C ASN A 110 -12.25 5.51 -6.71
N GLY A 111 -11.03 5.99 -6.97
CA GLY A 111 -10.49 7.21 -6.37
C GLY A 111 -9.28 6.92 -5.46
N VAL A 112 -9.39 7.29 -4.19
CA VAL A 112 -8.32 7.12 -3.20
C VAL A 112 -8.82 6.28 -2.03
N MET A 113 -8.04 5.26 -1.68
CA MET A 113 -8.21 4.48 -0.46
C MET A 113 -7.07 4.80 0.50
N PHE A 114 -7.38 4.90 1.79
CA PHE A 114 -6.34 5.03 2.82
C PHE A 114 -6.19 3.71 3.55
N ILE A 115 -4.95 3.34 3.88
CA ILE A 115 -4.64 2.28 4.83
C ILE A 115 -3.78 2.82 5.96
N ARG A 116 -3.87 2.23 7.16
CA ARG A 116 -2.96 2.59 8.26
C ARG A 116 -1.58 2.00 7.98
N SER A 117 -0.54 2.83 7.96
CA SER A 117 0.84 2.39 7.68
C SER A 117 1.37 1.38 8.72
N LEU A 118 0.81 1.37 9.93
CA LEU A 118 1.10 0.37 10.96
C LEU A 118 0.99 -1.06 10.41
N TYR A 119 0.00 -1.34 9.55
CA TYR A 119 -0.26 -2.67 9.02
C TYR A 119 0.76 -3.12 7.98
N LEU A 120 1.66 -2.24 7.55
CA LEU A 120 2.79 -2.59 6.70
C LEU A 120 4.03 -2.99 7.51
N SER A 121 4.05 -2.71 8.82
CA SER A 121 5.23 -3.00 9.67
C SER A 121 5.61 -4.49 9.75
N PRO A 122 4.70 -5.48 9.65
CA PRO A 122 5.11 -6.87 9.54
C PRO A 122 5.79 -7.23 8.22
N LEU A 123 5.72 -6.36 7.21
CA LEU A 123 6.28 -6.58 5.88
C LEU A 123 7.59 -5.80 5.66
N GLU A 124 8.14 -5.16 6.69
CA GLU A 124 9.26 -4.19 6.56
C GLU A 124 10.51 -4.74 5.85
N ASP A 125 10.83 -6.03 5.99
CA ASP A 125 12.01 -6.64 5.33
C ASP A 125 11.83 -6.89 3.83
N VAL A 126 10.58 -6.95 3.37
CA VAL A 126 10.22 -7.26 1.97
C VAL A 126 9.45 -6.13 1.32
N ILE A 127 9.37 -4.97 1.98
CA ILE A 127 8.46 -3.88 1.61
C ILE A 127 8.72 -3.37 0.20
N ASP A 128 9.98 -3.37 -0.26
CA ASP A 128 10.37 -2.94 -1.60
C ASP A 128 9.90 -3.91 -2.71
N MET A 129 9.55 -5.14 -2.35
CA MET A 129 8.99 -6.15 -3.23
C MET A 129 7.47 -6.25 -3.12
N VAL A 130 6.86 -5.47 -2.21
CA VAL A 130 5.41 -5.51 -1.97
C VAL A 130 4.68 -4.71 -3.03
N GLN A 131 3.69 -5.33 -3.65
CA GLN A 131 2.70 -4.67 -4.50
C GLN A 131 1.32 -4.74 -3.85
N PHE A 132 0.56 -3.67 -4.02
CA PHE A 132 -0.80 -3.57 -3.48
C PHE A 132 -1.82 -3.87 -4.57
N TYR A 133 -2.83 -4.65 -4.22
CA TYR A 133 -3.97 -4.96 -5.06
C TYR A 133 -5.26 -4.62 -4.33
N GLU A 134 -6.22 -4.03 -5.03
CA GLU A 134 -7.59 -3.87 -4.55
C GLU A 134 -8.37 -5.13 -4.93
N ARG A 135 -9.07 -5.71 -3.95
CA ARG A 135 -10.09 -6.73 -4.15
C ARG A 135 -11.43 -6.21 -3.68
N THR A 136 -12.49 -6.74 -4.28
CA THR A 136 -13.88 -6.39 -3.92
C THR A 136 -14.55 -7.63 -3.33
N THR A 137 -15.20 -7.48 -2.17
CA THR A 137 -16.03 -8.51 -1.56
C THR A 137 -17.29 -8.74 -2.40
N PRO A 138 -17.97 -9.89 -2.26
CA PRO A 138 -19.24 -10.12 -2.96
C PRO A 138 -20.33 -9.07 -2.68
N GLN A 139 -20.25 -8.39 -1.52
CA GLN A 139 -21.17 -7.32 -1.12
C GLN A 139 -20.78 -5.94 -1.67
N GLY A 140 -19.70 -5.83 -2.45
CA GLY A 140 -19.24 -4.58 -3.06
C GLY A 140 -18.27 -3.75 -2.22
N GLY A 141 -17.85 -4.23 -1.04
CA GLY A 141 -16.82 -3.56 -0.24
C GLY A 141 -15.43 -3.82 -0.80
N SER A 142 -14.54 -2.83 -0.80
CA SER A 142 -13.14 -3.02 -1.24
C SER A 142 -12.17 -3.16 -0.07
N TYR A 143 -11.12 -3.94 -0.27
CA TYR A 143 -10.00 -4.10 0.66
C TYR A 143 -8.68 -4.24 -0.11
N ILE A 144 -7.57 -4.07 0.60
CA ILE A 144 -6.23 -4.16 0.02
C ILE A 144 -5.61 -5.51 0.33
N VAL A 145 -4.93 -6.07 -0.66
CA VAL A 145 -4.06 -7.22 -0.52
C VAL A 145 -2.64 -6.78 -0.82
N ALA A 146 -1.75 -6.92 0.15
CA ALA A 146 -0.32 -6.72 -0.02
C ALA A 146 0.31 -8.04 -0.43
N LYS A 147 0.98 -8.07 -1.59
CA LYS A 147 1.64 -9.27 -2.11
C LYS A 147 3.14 -9.06 -2.19
N ALA A 148 3.90 -10.05 -1.73
CA ALA A 148 5.35 -10.11 -1.94
C ALA A 148 5.63 -11.11 -3.08
N GLY A 149 5.92 -10.59 -4.27
CA GLY A 149 5.90 -11.40 -5.49
C GLY A 149 4.50 -11.94 -5.76
N PHE A 150 4.35 -13.27 -5.81
CA PHE A 150 3.06 -13.92 -6.07
C PHE A 150 2.27 -14.28 -4.81
N LEU A 151 2.87 -14.15 -3.62
CA LEU A 151 2.28 -14.60 -2.36
C LEU A 151 1.52 -13.47 -1.67
N THR A 152 0.32 -13.78 -1.18
CA THR A 152 -0.45 -12.86 -0.34
C THR A 152 0.20 -12.76 1.04
N ALA A 153 0.82 -11.61 1.32
CA ALA A 153 1.55 -11.37 2.55
C ALA A 153 0.69 -10.69 3.63
N ALA A 154 -0.33 -9.92 3.22
CA ALA A 154 -1.32 -9.37 4.14
C ALA A 154 -2.64 -9.03 3.42
N VAL A 155 -3.74 -9.12 4.15
CA VAL A 155 -5.02 -8.48 3.80
C VAL A 155 -5.23 -7.30 4.74
N ILE A 156 -5.57 -6.12 4.21
CA ILE A 156 -5.64 -4.86 4.94
C ILE A 156 -6.95 -4.15 4.62
N MET A 157 -7.72 -3.87 5.66
CA MET A 157 -8.99 -3.16 5.54
C MET A 157 -8.75 -1.65 5.31
N PRO A 158 -9.62 -0.99 4.52
CA PRO A 158 -9.53 0.44 4.30
C PRO A 158 -9.76 1.21 5.59
N TYR A 159 -9.03 2.30 5.76
CA TYR A 159 -9.31 3.32 6.76
C TYR A 159 -10.43 4.23 6.27
N VAL A 160 -11.49 4.35 7.07
CA VAL A 160 -12.62 5.24 6.79
C VAL A 160 -12.23 6.67 7.14
N ILE A 161 -12.11 7.52 6.13
CA ILE A 161 -11.85 8.95 6.32
C ILE A 161 -13.13 9.71 6.68
N SER A 162 -12.97 10.80 7.43
CA SER A 162 -14.08 11.70 7.77
C SER A 162 -14.21 12.83 6.74
N LYS A 163 -15.39 13.45 6.68
CA LYS A 163 -15.60 14.69 5.89
C LYS A 163 -14.59 15.78 6.28
N LYS A 164 -14.37 15.97 7.58
CA LYS A 164 -13.39 16.93 8.11
C LYS A 164 -11.99 16.71 7.53
N PHE A 165 -11.53 15.45 7.46
CA PHE A 165 -10.22 15.14 6.88
C PHE A 165 -10.16 15.46 5.38
N ALA A 166 -11.25 15.21 4.64
CA ALA A 166 -11.32 15.58 3.22
C ALA A 166 -11.28 17.11 3.02
N ASP A 167 -12.03 17.86 3.83
CA ASP A 167 -12.05 19.33 3.80
C ASP A 167 -10.65 19.91 4.11
N GLU A 168 -9.92 19.31 5.07
CA GLU A 168 -8.53 19.69 5.38
C GLU A 168 -7.55 19.44 4.23
N LEU A 169 -7.72 18.34 3.48
CA LEU A 169 -6.90 18.05 2.30
C LEU A 169 -7.19 19.01 1.14
N GLU A 170 -8.44 19.40 0.97
CA GLU A 170 -8.85 20.40 -0.04
C GLU A 170 -8.21 21.76 0.25
N GLU A 171 -8.31 22.24 1.49
CA GLU A 171 -7.69 23.49 1.94
C GLU A 171 -6.17 23.46 1.77
N LEU A 172 -5.52 22.36 2.18
CA LEU A 172 -4.08 22.20 1.99
C LEU A 172 -3.68 22.27 0.51
N SER A 173 -4.42 21.58 -0.37
CA SER A 173 -4.21 21.63 -1.81
C SER A 173 -4.37 23.05 -2.36
N TYR A 174 -5.39 23.78 -1.89
CA TYR A 174 -5.60 25.18 -2.28
C TYR A 174 -4.41 26.07 -1.89
N GLN A 175 -3.96 26.00 -0.64
CA GLN A 175 -2.83 26.81 -0.14
C GLN A 175 -1.53 26.51 -0.90
N CYS A 176 -1.23 25.24 -1.18
CA CYS A 176 -0.07 24.86 -1.97
C CYS A 176 -0.09 25.49 -3.38
N ARG A 177 -1.25 25.44 -4.06
CA ARG A 177 -1.40 26.05 -5.40
C ARG A 177 -1.32 27.56 -5.36
N HIS A 178 -1.95 28.18 -4.36
CA HIS A 178 -1.88 29.62 -4.16
C HIS A 178 -0.43 30.08 -4.01
N PHE A 179 0.35 29.43 -3.13
CA PHE A 179 1.76 29.74 -2.94
C PHE A 179 2.60 29.61 -4.22
N LEU A 180 2.40 28.54 -5.00
CA LEU A 180 3.12 28.33 -6.26
C LEU A 180 2.81 29.41 -7.30
N ASN A 181 1.53 29.77 -7.44
CA ASN A 181 1.10 30.79 -8.41
C ASN A 181 1.56 32.20 -8.03
N THR A 182 1.60 32.50 -6.73
CA THR A 182 2.15 33.77 -6.25
C THR A 182 3.65 33.84 -6.48
N ARG A 183 4.39 32.74 -6.31
CA ARG A 183 5.83 32.69 -6.55
C ARG A 183 6.19 32.79 -8.05
N SER A 184 5.46 32.12 -8.92
CA SER A 184 5.70 32.21 -10.38
C SER A 184 5.48 33.61 -10.93
N ALA A 185 4.58 34.41 -10.31
CA ALA A 185 4.38 35.81 -10.66
C ALA A 185 5.58 36.72 -10.29
N PHE A 186 6.46 36.31 -9.36
CA PHE A 186 7.67 37.07 -8.99
C PHE A 186 8.94 36.65 -9.74
N THR A 187 8.89 35.56 -10.50
CA THR A 187 9.98 35.11 -11.38
C THR A 187 9.56 35.30 -12.83
N THR A 188 9.55 36.55 -13.30
CA THR A 188 9.54 36.84 -14.74
C THR A 188 10.92 36.43 -15.30
N PRO A 189 11.02 35.75 -16.46
CA PRO A 189 12.31 35.47 -17.07
C PRO A 189 12.96 36.82 -17.41
N ALA A 190 14.19 37.04 -16.93
CA ALA A 190 15.04 38.03 -17.57
C ALA A 190 15.15 37.63 -19.03
N ALA A 191 14.89 38.57 -19.93
CA ALA A 191 15.01 38.39 -21.37
C ALA A 191 16.38 37.78 -21.69
N GLU A 192 16.37 36.59 -22.29
CA GLU A 192 17.48 36.15 -23.13
C GLU A 192 17.38 36.97 -24.42
N ASP A 193 17.89 38.21 -24.37
CA ASP A 193 18.32 38.93 -25.57
C ASP A 193 19.63 38.27 -26.03
N GLU A 194 19.53 37.13 -26.71
CA GLU A 194 20.60 36.70 -27.61
C GLU A 194 20.40 37.45 -28.94
N GLU A 195 21.07 38.60 -29.05
CA GLU A 195 21.42 39.19 -30.34
C GLU A 195 22.37 38.23 -31.05
N ASP A 196 21.85 37.43 -31.98
CA ASP A 196 22.68 36.74 -32.98
C ASP A 196 23.36 37.79 -33.88
N PRO A 197 24.70 37.84 -33.96
CA PRO A 197 25.34 38.64 -34.99
C PRO A 197 25.23 37.93 -36.34
N ASP A 198 24.58 38.64 -37.24
CA ASP A 198 24.49 38.43 -38.68
C ASP A 198 25.88 38.20 -39.32
N GLU A 199 26.19 36.96 -39.73
CA GLU A 199 27.22 36.69 -40.74
C GLU A 199 26.58 36.13 -42.01
N ASN A 200 26.39 37.05 -42.94
CA ASN A 200 25.91 36.81 -44.29
C ASN A 200 27.07 36.42 -45.22
N GLN A 201 26.78 35.48 -46.14
CA GLN A 201 27.46 35.19 -47.43
C GLN A 201 28.78 34.39 -47.36
N THR A 202 28.91 33.22 -48.01
CA THR A 202 28.91 33.16 -49.49
C THR A 202 28.84 31.72 -50.04
N THR A 203 28.02 31.60 -51.09
CA THR A 203 28.17 30.82 -52.34
C THR A 203 28.08 29.29 -52.32
N ALA A 204 27.00 28.82 -52.96
CA ALA A 204 26.87 27.54 -53.62
C ALA A 204 27.91 27.31 -54.73
N PHE A 205 28.32 26.06 -54.90
CA PHE A 205 28.65 25.51 -56.23
C PHE A 205 28.32 24.01 -56.26
N ASP A 206 27.48 23.65 -57.21
CA ASP A 206 27.12 22.29 -57.62
C ASP A 206 28.26 21.58 -58.37
N ALA A 207 28.05 20.27 -58.54
CA ALA A 207 28.37 19.44 -59.71
C ALA A 207 29.62 18.52 -59.67
N GLU A 208 29.30 17.23 -59.54
CA GLU A 208 29.60 16.12 -60.48
C GLU A 208 31.03 15.58 -60.71
N THR A 209 31.07 14.25 -60.89
CA THR A 209 32.10 13.40 -61.57
C THR A 209 33.49 13.27 -60.92
N ALA A 210 34.25 12.17 -61.00
CA ALA A 210 34.14 10.81 -61.54
C ALA A 210 35.42 10.03 -61.12
N GLU A 211 35.36 8.70 -61.13
CA GLU A 211 36.44 7.69 -61.37
C GLU A 211 37.66 7.57 -60.40
N VAL A 212 37.88 6.41 -59.75
CA VAL A 212 38.69 5.17 -60.05
C VAL A 212 40.22 5.27 -59.83
N GLN A 213 40.77 4.19 -59.22
CA GLN A 213 42.18 3.73 -59.03
C GLN A 213 42.86 4.22 -57.74
N GLU A 214 43.47 3.38 -56.90
CA GLU A 214 44.06 2.02 -57.04
C GLU A 214 43.85 1.20 -55.76
#